data_AF-Q0U745-F1
#
_entry.id   AF-Q0U745-F1
#
_cell.length_a   1.000
_cell.length_b   1.000
_cell.length_c   1.000
_cell.angle_alpha   90.00
_cell.angle_beta   90.00
_cell.angle_gamma   90.00
#
_symmetry.space_group_name_H-M   'P 1'
#
loop_
_entity.id
_entity.type
_entity.pdbx_description
1 polymer ?
#
loop_
_entity_poly.entity_id
_entity_poly.type
_entity_poly.pdbx_seq_one_letter_code
_entity_poly.pdbx_strand_id
1 'polypeptide(L)'
;MPDWRIYYPSGTFTEPEEREKLSQDITSIYTRYGLPAFYVVVLFIEMPAATIFRAGLPCPMKGKKPFIRLTFSHIARRFPPGESPVRTRFMKLVHEALKPHIADRGYDWEVNGEELEREFVHINGLRIPPTDSEDEKRWFRDNEPSPWGPYLKQKL
;
A
#
# COMPACT_ATOMS: atom_id res chain seq x y z
N MET A 1 7.66 -2.55 -4.70
CA MET A 1 6.25 -2.83 -4.38
C MET A 1 5.85 -2.03 -3.16
N PRO A 2 4.72 -1.32 -3.17
CA PRO A 2 4.11 -0.91 -1.92
C PRO A 2 3.22 -2.04 -1.38
N ASP A 3 3.57 -2.54 -0.21
CA ASP A 3 2.71 -3.42 0.60
C ASP A 3 1.96 -2.54 1.59
N TRP A 4 0.63 -2.53 1.50
CA TRP A 4 -0.26 -1.82 2.41
C TRP A 4 -0.99 -2.82 3.29
N ARG A 5 -1.03 -2.54 4.59
CA ARG A 5 -1.87 -3.27 5.55
C ARG A 5 -2.85 -2.30 6.19
N ILE A 6 -4.13 -2.62 6.08
CA ILE A 6 -5.23 -1.83 6.61
C ILE A 6 -5.92 -2.68 7.67
N TYR A 7 -5.68 -2.35 8.94
CA TYR A 7 -6.31 -2.98 10.08
C TYR A 7 -7.55 -2.19 10.46
N TYR A 8 -8.71 -2.84 10.49
CA TYR A 8 -9.99 -2.19 10.74
C TYR A 8 -10.89 -3.03 11.64
N PRO A 9 -11.76 -2.42 12.46
CA PRO A 9 -12.71 -3.17 13.28
C PRO A 9 -13.76 -3.89 12.45
N SER A 10 -14.24 -5.03 12.93
CA SER A 10 -15.39 -5.73 12.35
C SER A 10 -16.57 -4.81 12.05
N GLY A 11 -17.18 -4.95 10.87
CA GLY A 11 -18.30 -4.14 10.41
C GLY A 11 -17.94 -2.79 9.76
N THR A 12 -16.66 -2.51 9.47
CA THR A 12 -16.23 -1.25 8.82
C THR A 12 -16.34 -1.28 7.29
N PHE A 13 -15.75 -2.30 6.66
CA PHE A 13 -15.76 -2.54 5.21
C PHE A 13 -16.57 -3.81 4.91
N THR A 14 -17.89 -3.70 4.89
CA THR A 14 -18.79 -4.86 4.77
C THR A 14 -18.97 -5.29 3.33
N GLU A 15 -18.97 -4.34 2.39
CA GLU A 15 -19.13 -4.64 0.97
C GLU A 15 -17.77 -4.84 0.30
N PRO A 16 -17.60 -5.86 -0.56
CA PRO A 16 -16.38 -6.05 -1.33
C PRO A 16 -15.94 -4.80 -2.12
N GLU A 17 -16.89 -4.05 -2.68
CA GLU A 17 -16.65 -2.86 -3.51
C GLU A 17 -16.01 -1.72 -2.73
N GLU A 18 -16.21 -1.62 -1.41
CA GLU A 18 -15.54 -0.61 -0.59
C GLU A 18 -14.03 -0.84 -0.54
N ARG A 19 -13.63 -2.11 -0.38
CA ARG A 19 -12.22 -2.53 -0.36
C ARG A 19 -11.60 -2.39 -1.74
N GLU A 20 -12.36 -2.76 -2.78
CA GLU A 20 -11.92 -2.61 -4.17
C GLU A 20 -11.62 -1.15 -4.51
N LYS A 21 -12.56 -0.22 -4.28
CA LYS A 21 -12.36 1.21 -4.59
C LYS A 21 -11.20 1.83 -3.82
N LEU A 22 -11.08 1.54 -2.53
CA LEU A 22 -9.93 2.02 -1.75
C LEU A 22 -8.61 1.45 -2.28
N SER A 23 -8.57 0.17 -2.64
CA SER A 23 -7.36 -0.42 -3.24
C SER A 23 -7.00 0.19 -4.59
N GLN A 24 -8.00 0.55 -5.41
CA GLN A 24 -7.81 1.23 -6.69
C GLN A 24 -7.22 2.63 -6.48
N ASP A 25 -7.74 3.40 -5.52
CA ASP A 25 -7.24 4.75 -5.23
C ASP A 25 -5.81 4.73 -4.68
N ILE A 26 -5.49 3.79 -3.77
CA ILE A 26 -4.11 3.55 -3.31
C ILE A 26 -3.20 3.17 -4.49
N THR A 27 -3.64 2.26 -5.34
CA THR A 27 -2.88 1.83 -6.53
C THR A 27 -2.61 2.99 -7.49
N SER A 28 -3.57 3.91 -7.62
CA SER A 28 -3.43 5.10 -8.46
C SER A 28 -2.29 6.03 -8.01
N ILE A 29 -1.96 6.06 -6.71
CA ILE A 29 -0.83 6.85 -6.18
C ILE A 29 0.46 6.46 -6.89
N TYR A 30 0.67 5.17 -7.13
CA TYR A 30 1.92 4.62 -7.64
C TYR A 30 1.96 4.52 -9.16
N THR A 31 0.86 4.10 -9.78
CA THR A 31 0.77 3.95 -11.25
C THR A 31 0.90 5.30 -11.97
N ARG A 32 0.47 6.41 -11.35
CA ARG A 32 0.72 7.78 -11.84
C ARG A 32 2.20 8.13 -11.98
N TYR A 33 3.09 7.40 -11.30
CA TYR A 33 4.55 7.56 -11.39
C TYR A 33 5.24 6.37 -12.09
N GLY A 34 4.49 5.56 -12.84
CA GLY A 34 5.02 4.50 -13.70
C GLY A 34 5.38 3.19 -12.98
N LEU A 35 4.97 3.00 -11.72
CA LEU A 35 5.11 1.70 -11.07
C LEU A 35 4.02 0.73 -11.56
N PRO A 36 4.36 -0.53 -11.91
CA PRO A 36 3.38 -1.52 -12.35
C PRO A 36 2.24 -1.68 -11.34
N ALA A 37 0.99 -1.76 -11.79
CA ALA A 37 -0.15 -1.81 -10.86
C ALA A 37 -0.10 -3.07 -9.97
N PHE A 38 0.30 -4.22 -10.54
CA PHE A 38 0.49 -5.46 -9.78
C PHE A 38 1.59 -5.40 -8.70
N TYR A 39 2.41 -4.34 -8.65
CA TYR A 39 3.33 -4.14 -7.53
C TYR A 39 2.61 -3.70 -6.26
N VAL A 40 1.40 -3.15 -6.37
CA VAL A 40 0.64 -2.61 -5.24
C VAL A 40 -0.20 -3.72 -4.65
N VAL A 41 0.10 -4.08 -3.40
CA VAL A 41 -0.67 -5.06 -2.65
C VAL A 41 -1.33 -4.35 -1.48
N VAL A 42 -2.66 -4.46 -1.37
CA VAL A 42 -3.44 -3.89 -0.26
C VAL A 42 -4.12 -5.02 0.48
N LEU A 43 -3.71 -5.23 1.73
CA LEU A 43 -4.24 -6.26 2.61
C LEU A 43 -5.25 -5.62 3.58
N PHE A 44 -6.48 -6.09 3.53
CA PHE A 44 -7.55 -5.72 4.44
C PHE A 44 -7.61 -6.74 5.57
N ILE A 45 -7.20 -6.34 6.77
CA ILE A 45 -7.10 -7.19 7.96
C ILE A 45 -8.19 -6.78 8.94
N GLU A 46 -9.27 -7.55 8.97
CA GLU A 46 -10.34 -7.35 9.94
C GLU A 46 -9.85 -7.71 11.35
N MET A 47 -10.12 -6.81 12.29
CA MET A 47 -9.72 -6.91 13.68
C MET A 47 -10.99 -7.11 14.52
N PRO A 48 -11.15 -8.29 15.17
CA PRO A 48 -12.27 -8.55 16.06
C PRO A 48 -12.36 -7.53 17.20
N ALA A 49 -13.52 -7.46 17.86
CA ALA A 49 -13.69 -6.62 19.04
C ALA A 49 -12.61 -6.90 20.09
N ALA A 50 -12.15 -5.83 20.77
CA ALA A 50 -11.11 -5.91 21.81
C ALA A 50 -9.76 -6.50 21.32
N THR A 51 -9.38 -6.25 20.06
CA THR A 51 -8.02 -6.57 19.55
C THR A 51 -7.21 -5.34 19.19
N ILE A 52 -7.88 -4.22 18.89
CA ILE A 52 -7.24 -2.91 18.75
C ILE A 52 -7.43 -2.15 20.06
N PHE A 53 -6.35 -1.66 20.67
CA PHE A 53 -6.40 -0.79 21.83
C PHE A 53 -5.69 0.54 21.54
N ARG A 54 -6.37 1.66 21.76
CA ARG A 54 -5.79 3.01 21.64
C ARG A 54 -5.91 3.72 22.98
N ALA A 55 -4.79 4.23 23.48
CA ALA A 55 -4.69 4.80 24.83
C ALA A 55 -5.21 3.85 25.94
N GLY A 56 -4.95 2.54 25.80
CA GLY A 56 -5.39 1.52 26.75
C GLY A 56 -6.87 1.13 26.67
N LEU A 57 -7.64 1.69 25.72
CA LEU A 57 -9.08 1.42 25.56
C LEU A 57 -9.36 0.63 24.28
N PRO A 58 -10.28 -0.36 24.31
CA PRO A 58 -10.59 -1.17 23.14
C PRO A 58 -11.28 -0.34 22.05
N CYS A 59 -10.99 -0.67 20.79
CA CYS A 59 -11.65 -0.13 19.61
C CYS A 59 -12.44 -1.25 18.90
N PRO A 60 -13.70 -1.00 18.48
CA PRO A 60 -14.44 0.25 18.65
C PRO A 60 -14.98 0.38 20.09
N MET A 61 -15.02 1.62 20.61
CA MET A 61 -15.63 1.91 21.90
C MET A 61 -17.00 2.57 21.69
N LYS A 62 -18.00 2.20 22.50
CA LYS A 62 -19.33 2.82 22.45
C LYS A 62 -19.23 4.35 22.60
N GLY A 63 -19.81 5.08 21.66
CA GLY A 63 -19.79 6.55 21.65
C GLY A 63 -18.49 7.17 21.13
N LYS A 64 -17.55 6.39 20.60
CA LYS A 64 -16.37 6.89 19.87
C LYS A 64 -16.38 6.44 18.42
N LYS A 65 -15.69 7.20 17.59
CA LYS A 65 -15.42 6.84 16.19
C LYS A 65 -14.61 5.53 16.15
N PRO A 66 -14.93 4.59 15.26
CA PRO A 66 -14.05 3.44 15.02
C PRO A 66 -12.68 3.92 14.54
N PHE A 67 -11.63 3.15 14.85
CA PHE A 67 -10.25 3.50 14.54
C PHE A 67 -9.66 2.57 13.49
N ILE A 68 -9.06 3.12 12.44
CA ILE A 68 -8.40 2.37 11.37
C ILE A 68 -6.89 2.61 11.43
N ARG A 69 -6.10 1.53 11.44
CA ARG A 69 -4.63 1.61 11.42
C ARG A 69 -4.11 1.19 10.06
N LEU A 70 -3.30 2.04 9.42
CA LEU A 70 -2.71 1.78 8.11
C LEU A 70 -1.19 1.76 8.18
N THR A 71 -0.56 0.74 7.64
CA THR A 71 0.89 0.74 7.43
C THR A 71 1.19 0.53 5.96
N PHE A 72 2.30 1.08 5.49
CA PHE A 72 2.82 0.74 4.18
C PHE A 72 4.34 0.55 4.20
N SER A 73 4.83 -0.37 3.39
CA SER A 73 6.27 -0.60 3.20
C SER A 73 6.63 -0.30 1.75
N HIS A 74 7.54 0.64 1.51
CA HIS A 74 8.07 0.93 0.18
C HIS A 74 9.35 0.14 -0.06
N ILE A 75 9.38 -0.61 -1.16
CA ILE A 75 10.55 -1.44 -1.49
C ILE A 75 11.08 -1.17 -2.90
N ALA A 76 10.23 -0.69 -3.82
CA ALA A 76 10.67 -0.41 -5.19
C ALA A 76 11.48 0.90 -5.26
N ARG A 77 11.05 1.94 -4.56
CA ARG A 77 11.67 3.27 -4.64
C ARG A 77 11.92 3.77 -3.23
N ARG A 78 12.93 4.62 -3.09
CA ARG A 78 13.24 5.33 -1.85
C ARG A 78 13.10 6.82 -2.06
N PHE A 79 12.62 7.50 -1.04
CA PHE A 79 12.71 8.94 -0.93
C PHE A 79 14.10 9.35 -0.46
N PRO A 80 14.49 10.63 -0.66
CA PRO A 80 15.60 11.21 0.07
C PRO A 80 15.43 10.99 1.58
N PRO A 81 16.51 10.70 2.33
CA PRO A 81 16.44 10.51 3.77
C PRO A 81 16.04 11.81 4.48
N GLY A 82 15.43 11.67 5.67
CA GLY A 82 14.95 12.80 6.47
C GLY A 82 13.62 13.38 6.00
N GLU A 83 13.19 14.48 6.63
CA GLU A 83 12.04 15.24 6.16
C GLU A 83 12.35 15.89 4.81
N SER A 84 11.46 15.73 3.83
CA SER A 84 11.66 16.30 2.50
C SER A 84 10.34 16.68 1.83
N PRO A 85 10.34 17.69 0.93
CA PRO A 85 9.15 18.08 0.17
C PRO A 85 8.52 16.92 -0.61
N VAL A 86 9.33 15.96 -1.07
CA VAL A 86 8.87 14.78 -1.80
C VAL A 86 8.07 13.86 -0.88
N ARG A 87 8.55 13.60 0.34
CA ARG A 87 7.81 12.82 1.35
C ARG A 87 6.51 13.52 1.76
N THR A 88 6.55 14.84 1.98
CA THR A 88 5.34 15.63 2.28
C THR A 88 4.31 15.55 1.14
N ARG A 89 4.76 15.65 -0.12
CA ARG A 89 3.88 15.52 -1.29
C ARG A 89 3.29 14.13 -1.41
N PHE A 90 4.08 13.08 -1.17
CA PHE A 90 3.59 11.71 -1.13
C PHE A 90 2.49 11.53 -0.07
N MET A 91 2.71 12.03 1.16
CA MET A 91 1.70 11.93 2.22
C MET A 91 0.41 12.69 1.88
N LYS A 92 0.47 13.79 1.13
CA LYS A 92 -0.73 14.46 0.61
C LYS A 92 -1.54 13.56 -0.33
N LEU A 93 -0.88 12.85 -1.25
CA LEU A 93 -1.55 11.89 -2.15
C LEU A 93 -2.17 10.73 -1.37
N VAL A 94 -1.48 10.24 -0.32
CA VAL A 94 -2.06 9.26 0.61
C VAL A 94 -3.32 9.81 1.26
N HIS A 95 -3.28 11.03 1.81
CA HIS A 95 -4.44 11.63 2.46
C HIS A 95 -5.61 11.77 1.47
N GLU A 96 -5.35 12.22 0.25
CA GLU A 96 -6.36 12.36 -0.81
C GLU A 96 -7.00 11.00 -1.16
N ALA A 97 -6.20 9.94 -1.32
CA ALA A 97 -6.70 8.61 -1.61
C ALA A 97 -7.51 8.01 -0.45
N LEU A 98 -7.12 8.24 0.80
CA LEU A 98 -7.82 7.70 1.97
C LEU A 98 -9.09 8.50 2.31
N LYS A 99 -9.15 9.79 1.96
CA LYS A 99 -10.19 10.72 2.40
C LYS A 99 -11.62 10.21 2.15
N PRO A 100 -12.03 9.82 0.92
CA PRO A 100 -13.42 9.40 0.68
C PRO A 100 -13.79 8.08 1.38
N HIS A 101 -12.81 7.23 1.66
CA HIS A 101 -13.03 5.88 2.20
C HIS A 101 -12.87 5.80 3.72
N ILE A 102 -12.20 6.78 4.33
CA ILE A 102 -11.85 6.74 5.75
C ILE A 102 -12.26 8.03 6.45
N ALA A 103 -11.67 9.16 6.06
CA ALA A 103 -11.85 10.42 6.78
C ALA A 103 -13.29 10.95 6.66
N ASP A 104 -13.86 10.92 5.45
CA ASP A 104 -15.21 11.43 5.17
C ASP A 104 -16.30 10.53 5.77
N ARG A 105 -15.97 9.26 6.04
CA ARG A 105 -16.83 8.31 6.77
C ARG A 105 -16.75 8.50 8.28
N GLY A 106 -15.94 9.44 8.76
CA GLY A 106 -15.88 9.83 10.16
C GLY A 106 -15.06 8.90 11.05
N TYR A 107 -14.18 8.06 10.50
CA TYR A 107 -13.27 7.23 11.28
C TYR A 107 -12.11 8.05 11.86
N ASP A 108 -11.63 7.64 13.03
CA ASP A 108 -10.28 8.02 13.45
C ASP A 108 -9.27 7.13 12.73
N TRP A 109 -8.10 7.65 12.37
CA TRP A 109 -7.13 6.85 11.64
C TRP A 109 -5.69 7.33 11.82
N GLU A 110 -4.75 6.40 11.65
CA GLU A 110 -3.31 6.65 11.68
C GLU A 110 -2.62 5.88 10.55
N VAL A 111 -1.71 6.56 9.85
CA VAL A 111 -0.87 5.96 8.81
C VAL A 111 0.62 6.17 9.13
N ASN A 112 1.43 5.15 8.89
CA ASN A 112 2.89 5.29 8.84
C ASN A 112 3.48 4.49 7.68
N GLY A 113 4.66 4.92 7.25
CA GLY A 113 5.45 4.25 6.22
C GLY A 113 6.80 3.75 6.74
N GLU A 114 7.34 2.75 6.06
CA GLU A 114 8.73 2.30 6.18
C GLU A 114 9.34 2.07 4.80
N GLU A 115 10.67 2.09 4.69
CA GLU A 115 11.41 1.79 3.47
C GLU A 115 12.28 0.55 3.69
N LEU A 116 12.17 -0.46 2.82
CA LEU A 116 12.86 -1.75 2.94
C LEU A 116 13.96 -1.93 1.87
N GLU A 117 14.70 -3.03 1.99
CA GLU A 117 15.79 -3.39 1.07
C GLU A 117 15.27 -4.03 -0.22
N ARG A 118 15.64 -3.44 -1.37
CA ARG A 118 15.15 -3.84 -2.69
C ARG A 118 15.60 -5.25 -3.09
N GLU A 119 16.75 -5.70 -2.63
CA GLU A 119 17.39 -6.95 -3.05
C GLU A 119 16.62 -8.20 -2.62
N PHE A 120 15.84 -8.11 -1.54
CA PHE A 120 15.05 -9.23 -1.02
C PHE A 120 13.67 -9.36 -1.68
N VAL A 121 13.29 -8.44 -2.57
CA VAL A 121 12.01 -8.53 -3.28
C VAL A 121 12.12 -9.38 -4.53
N HIS A 122 11.32 -10.44 -4.55
CA HIS A 122 11.11 -11.28 -5.71
C HIS A 122 9.61 -11.41 -5.98
N ILE A 123 9.23 -11.35 -7.26
CA ILE A 123 7.87 -11.62 -7.73
C ILE A 123 7.95 -12.83 -8.66
N ASN A 124 7.23 -13.90 -8.34
CA ASN A 124 7.30 -15.17 -9.06
C ASN A 124 8.74 -15.69 -9.26
N GLY A 125 9.59 -15.52 -8.23
CA GLY A 125 11.01 -15.90 -8.28
C GLY A 125 11.93 -14.94 -9.05
N LEU A 126 11.40 -13.87 -9.65
CA LEU A 126 12.17 -12.87 -10.38
C LEU A 126 12.46 -11.67 -9.48
N ARG A 127 13.71 -11.20 -9.41
CA ARG A 127 13.98 -9.85 -8.86
C ARG A 127 13.22 -8.82 -9.68
N ILE A 128 12.84 -7.71 -9.05
CA ILE A 128 12.21 -6.61 -9.78
C ILE A 128 13.23 -5.88 -10.69
N PRO A 129 12.89 -5.56 -11.96
CA PRO A 129 13.79 -4.88 -12.91
C PRO A 129 14.27 -3.53 -12.40
N PRO A 130 15.45 -3.02 -12.77
CA PRO A 130 15.93 -1.71 -12.30
C PRO A 130 14.90 -0.59 -12.52
N THR A 131 14.85 0.36 -11.60
CA THR A 131 13.94 1.51 -11.68
C THR A 131 14.11 2.22 -13.02
N ASP A 132 12.99 2.52 -13.69
CA ASP A 132 12.89 3.21 -14.98
C ASP A 132 13.54 2.47 -16.18
N SER A 133 13.92 1.20 -16.02
CA SER A 133 14.41 0.35 -17.12
C SER A 133 13.30 -0.01 -18.12
N GLU A 134 13.69 -0.40 -19.33
CA GLU A 134 12.74 -0.88 -20.36
C GLU A 134 11.99 -2.15 -19.90
N ASP A 135 12.60 -2.96 -19.04
CA ASP A 135 11.96 -4.12 -18.43
C ASP A 135 10.89 -3.70 -17.39
N GLU A 136 11.14 -2.69 -16.55
CA GLU A 136 10.13 -2.14 -15.62
C GLU A 136 8.96 -1.51 -16.40
N LYS A 137 9.26 -0.79 -17.49
CA LYS A 137 8.23 -0.22 -18.38
C LYS A 137 7.42 -1.31 -19.10
N ARG A 138 8.04 -2.42 -19.49
CA ARG A 138 7.33 -3.59 -20.03
C ARG A 138 6.39 -4.17 -18.99
N TRP A 139 6.89 -4.45 -17.78
CA TRP A 139 6.06 -4.93 -16.67
C TRP A 139 4.91 -3.97 -16.33
N PHE A 140 5.13 -2.66 -16.42
CA PHE A 140 4.07 -1.66 -16.22
C PHE A 140 2.95 -1.78 -17.25
N ARG A 141 3.33 -1.82 -18.54
CA ARG A 141 2.37 -1.85 -19.65
C ARG A 141 1.60 -3.17 -19.71
N ASP A 142 2.30 -4.28 -19.49
CA ASP A 142 1.71 -5.62 -19.60
C ASP A 142 1.02 -6.02 -18.28
N ASN A 143 1.28 -5.27 -17.20
CA ASN A 143 0.77 -5.48 -15.84
C ASN A 143 1.00 -6.90 -15.29
N GLU A 144 2.12 -7.51 -15.67
CA GLU A 144 2.53 -8.82 -15.20
C GLU A 144 4.05 -8.95 -15.10
N PRO A 145 4.57 -9.80 -14.20
CA PRO A 145 5.99 -10.09 -14.15
C PRO A 145 6.39 -11.01 -15.32
N SER A 146 7.40 -10.59 -16.08
CA SER A 146 8.02 -11.39 -17.15
C SER A 146 9.53 -11.53 -16.94
N PRO A 147 10.17 -12.64 -17.36
CA PRO A 147 11.62 -12.77 -17.28
C PRO A 147 12.36 -11.57 -17.91
N TRP A 148 13.47 -11.16 -17.30
CA TRP A 148 14.30 -10.04 -17.75
C TRP A 148 15.76 -10.24 -17.35
N GLY A 149 16.68 -9.54 -18.00
CA GLY A 149 18.11 -9.55 -17.67
C GLY A 149 18.67 -10.96 -17.43
N PRO A 150 19.18 -11.28 -16.23
CA PRO A 150 19.79 -12.58 -15.92
C PRO A 150 18.79 -13.76 -15.98
N TYR A 151 17.49 -13.50 -15.87
CA TYR A 151 16.45 -14.53 -15.88
C TYR A 151 16.04 -14.98 -17.29
N LEU A 152 16.43 -14.26 -18.34
CA LEU A 152 16.11 -14.63 -19.73
C LEU A 152 16.78 -15.95 -20.17
N LYS A 153 17.87 -16.33 -19.50
CA LYS A 153 18.66 -17.54 -19.84
C LYS A 153 18.39 -18.72 -18.91
N GLN A 154 17.62 -18.53 -17.84
CA GLN A 154 17.19 -19.62 -16.97
C GLN A 154 15.95 -20.26 -17.59
N LYS A 155 16.06 -21.54 -18.01
CA LYS A 155 14.85 -22.36 -18.17
C LYS A 155 14.30 -22.57 -16.76
N LEU A 156 13.17 -21.92 -16.46
CA LEU A 156 12.36 -22.21 -15.28
C LEU A 156 11.87 -23.66 -15.34
#